data_AF-A0A957TIM5-F1
#
_entry.id   AF-A0A957TIM5-F1
#
_cell.length_a   1.000
_cell.length_b   1.000
_cell.length_c   1.000
_cell.angle_alpha   90.00
_cell.angle_beta   90.00
_cell.angle_gamma   90.00
#
_symmetry.space_group_name_H-M   'P 1'
#
loop_
_entity.id
_entity.type
_entity.pdbx_description
1 polymer ?
#
loop_
_entity_poly.entity_id
_entity_poly.type
_entity_poly.pdbx_seq_one_letter_code
_entity_poly.pdbx_strand_id
1 'polypeptide(L)'
;MQERLRWMNGVMAPVLHDALAASGPMDIRALLAEALHMGDEGHNRNKAGSILFTKNLAPYVAKAAPSSDVAADILKFLGDNALSVLNPVMAACKAMGDAAHGVEGSTIVSTMARNGTNFGIRVSGLGDQWFTAPCEQPDGLYFPGF
;
A
#
# COMPACT_ATOMS: atom_id res chain seq x y z
N MET A 1 -12.88 -14.93 -8.09
CA MET A 1 -12.79 -13.76 -7.18
C MET A 1 -13.03 -14.13 -5.73
N GLN A 2 -14.18 -14.72 -5.37
CA GLN A 2 -14.51 -15.05 -3.98
C GLN A 2 -13.53 -16.04 -3.32
N GLU A 3 -13.10 -17.09 -4.03
CA GLU A 3 -12.16 -18.09 -3.50
C GLU A 3 -10.81 -17.49 -3.12
N ARG A 4 -10.26 -16.60 -3.97
CA ARG A 4 -9.01 -15.89 -3.70
C ARG A 4 -9.12 -15.05 -2.42
N LEU A 5 -10.21 -14.32 -2.23
CA LEU A 5 -10.42 -13.50 -1.02
C LEU A 5 -10.55 -14.39 0.23
N ARG A 6 -11.25 -15.52 0.14
CA ARG A 6 -11.33 -16.49 1.25
C ARG A 6 -9.96 -17.06 1.59
N TRP A 7 -9.15 -17.42 0.60
CA TRP A 7 -7.77 -17.87 0.80
C TRP A 7 -6.89 -16.78 1.41
N MET A 8 -6.98 -15.54 0.91
CA MET A 8 -6.24 -14.40 1.47
C MET A 8 -6.59 -14.20 2.95
N ASN A 9 -7.87 -14.29 3.30
CA ASN A 9 -8.33 -14.10 4.68
C ASN A 9 -8.02 -15.29 5.60
N GLY A 10 -8.22 -16.51 5.11
CA GLY A 10 -8.12 -17.74 5.93
C GLY A 10 -6.73 -18.35 6.00
N VAL A 11 -5.86 -18.06 5.04
CA VAL A 11 -4.53 -18.68 4.93
C VAL A 11 -3.42 -17.62 4.92
N MET A 12 -3.47 -16.67 3.98
CA MET A 12 -2.39 -15.70 3.82
C MET A 12 -2.30 -14.71 4.99
N ALA A 13 -3.42 -14.13 5.40
CA ALA A 13 -3.44 -13.07 6.42
C ALA A 13 -2.92 -13.56 7.80
N PRO A 14 -3.30 -14.74 8.33
CA PRO A 14 -2.71 -15.26 9.56
C PRO A 14 -1.19 -15.45 9.48
N VAL A 15 -0.69 -16.02 8.38
CA VAL A 15 0.76 -16.20 8.20
C VAL A 15 1.48 -14.87 8.10
N LEU A 16 0.92 -13.88 7.38
CA LEU A 16 1.50 -12.55 7.31
C LEU A 16 1.44 -11.81 8.66
N HIS A 17 0.41 -12.02 9.47
CA HIS A 17 0.31 -11.49 10.83
C HIS A 17 1.46 -11.99 11.70
N ASP A 18 1.66 -13.31 11.74
CA ASP A 18 2.73 -13.93 12.52
C ASP A 18 4.12 -13.55 11.98
N ALA A 19 4.26 -13.49 10.66
CA ALA A 19 5.50 -13.07 10.01
C ALA A 19 5.87 -11.62 10.36
N LEU A 20 4.90 -10.70 10.36
CA LEU A 20 5.10 -9.30 10.74
C LEU A 20 5.43 -9.15 12.24
N ALA A 21 4.74 -9.91 13.11
CA ALA A 21 5.05 -9.93 14.53
C ALA A 21 6.48 -10.42 14.80
N ALA A 22 6.93 -11.44 14.07
CA ALA A 22 8.28 -11.99 14.17
C ALA A 22 9.35 -11.12 13.50
N SER A 23 9.01 -10.34 12.46
CA SER A 23 9.98 -9.48 11.76
C SER A 23 10.38 -8.24 12.55
N GLY A 24 9.55 -7.85 13.53
CA GLY A 24 9.61 -6.52 14.11
C GLY A 24 9.14 -5.44 13.13
N PRO A 25 9.22 -4.16 13.54
CA PRO A 25 8.77 -3.04 12.71
C PRO A 25 9.56 -2.94 11.40
N MET A 26 8.84 -2.68 10.30
CA MET A 26 9.44 -2.41 8.99
C MET A 26 9.44 -0.90 8.73
N ASP A 27 10.60 -0.33 8.41
CA ASP A 27 10.70 1.06 8.00
C ASP A 27 10.25 1.22 6.54
N ILE A 28 8.96 1.50 6.36
CA ILE A 28 8.35 1.71 5.03
C ILE A 28 8.91 2.96 4.35
N ARG A 29 9.37 3.98 5.10
CA ARG A 29 9.97 5.18 4.53
C ARG A 29 11.33 4.87 3.90
N ALA A 30 12.16 4.08 4.59
CA ALA A 30 13.43 3.62 4.04
C ALA A 30 13.22 2.72 2.81
N LEU A 31 12.25 1.80 2.86
CA LEU A 31 11.86 0.96 1.72
C LEU A 31 11.43 1.81 0.53
N LEU A 32 10.60 2.83 0.75
CA LEU A 32 10.13 3.72 -0.32
C LEU A 32 11.30 4.52 -0.92
N ALA A 33 12.21 5.03 -0.09
CA ALA A 33 13.40 5.73 -0.58
C ALA A 33 14.28 4.85 -1.47
N GLU A 34 14.48 3.59 -1.11
CA GLU A 34 15.22 2.62 -1.93
C GLU A 34 14.46 2.31 -3.23
N ALA A 35 13.16 2.06 -3.16
CA ALA A 35 12.33 1.79 -4.32
C ALA A 35 12.33 2.95 -5.35
N LEU A 36 12.31 4.20 -4.88
CA LEU A 36 12.43 5.40 -5.71
C LEU A 36 13.76 5.43 -6.48
N HIS A 37 14.87 5.06 -5.85
CA HIS A 37 16.17 4.91 -6.53
C HIS A 37 16.22 3.73 -7.52
N MET A 38 15.26 2.82 -7.45
CA MET A 38 15.10 1.69 -8.37
C MET A 38 14.06 1.95 -9.47
N GLY A 39 13.55 3.19 -9.58
CA GLY A 39 12.66 3.61 -10.66
C GLY A 39 11.17 3.34 -10.43
N ASP A 40 10.77 3.05 -9.19
CA ASP A 40 9.37 3.10 -8.75
C ASP A 40 8.92 4.54 -8.47
N GLU A 41 7.61 4.78 -8.38
CA GLU A 41 7.04 6.07 -7.91
C GLU A 41 6.08 5.95 -6.71
N GLY A 42 5.76 4.73 -6.26
CA GLY A 42 4.98 4.51 -5.04
C GLY A 42 3.45 4.49 -5.21
N HIS A 43 2.94 4.50 -6.44
CA HIS A 43 1.51 4.49 -6.79
C HIS A 43 1.20 3.58 -8.00
N ASN A 44 1.60 3.96 -9.22
CA ASN A 44 1.37 3.15 -10.43
C ASN A 44 2.47 2.10 -10.66
N ARG A 45 3.71 2.43 -10.32
CA ARG A 45 4.87 1.53 -10.43
C ARG A 45 5.45 1.29 -9.04
N ASN A 46 5.28 0.06 -8.56
CA ASN A 46 5.71 -0.42 -7.25
C ASN A 46 6.50 -1.74 -7.36
N LYS A 47 7.15 -1.98 -8.49
CA LYS A 47 7.76 -3.28 -8.78
C LYS A 47 8.96 -3.53 -7.86
N ALA A 48 9.85 -2.56 -7.72
CA ALA A 48 11.00 -2.66 -6.83
C ALA A 48 10.55 -2.77 -5.37
N GLY A 49 9.65 -1.90 -4.93
CA GLY A 49 9.11 -1.90 -3.56
C GLY A 49 8.41 -3.20 -3.20
N SER A 50 7.62 -3.79 -4.12
CA SER A 50 6.96 -5.08 -3.91
C SER A 50 7.95 -6.23 -3.75
N ILE A 51 9.06 -6.22 -4.51
CA ILE A 51 10.12 -7.21 -4.36
C ILE A 51 10.87 -7.01 -3.03
N LEU A 52 11.23 -5.77 -2.68
CA LEU A 52 11.89 -5.44 -1.40
C LEU A 52 11.04 -5.87 -0.21
N PHE A 53 9.74 -5.57 -0.24
CA PHE A 53 8.77 -5.97 0.78
C PHE A 53 8.68 -7.50 0.92
N THR A 54 8.55 -8.19 -0.21
CA THR A 54 8.50 -9.67 -0.26
C THR A 54 9.78 -10.27 0.30
N LYS A 55 10.95 -9.77 -0.13
CA LYS A 55 12.27 -10.22 0.34
C LYS A 55 12.46 -10.01 1.84
N ASN A 56 11.97 -8.90 2.39
CA ASN A 56 12.08 -8.61 3.83
C ASN A 56 11.17 -9.52 4.66
N LEU A 57 9.99 -9.91 4.14
CA LEU A 57 9.07 -10.83 4.82
C LEU A 57 9.42 -12.32 4.63
N ALA A 58 10.12 -12.67 3.55
CA ALA A 58 10.29 -14.07 3.15
C ALA A 58 10.83 -15.01 4.24
N PRO A 59 11.86 -14.64 5.03
CA PRO A 59 12.35 -15.50 6.11
C PRO A 59 11.32 -15.76 7.21
N TYR A 60 10.42 -14.80 7.44
CA TYR A 60 9.40 -14.87 8.48
C TYR A 60 8.17 -15.62 7.99
N VAL A 61 7.77 -15.43 6.74
CA VAL A 61 6.74 -16.25 6.09
C VAL A 61 7.14 -17.72 6.08
N ALA A 62 8.39 -18.03 5.73
CA ALA A 62 8.90 -19.40 5.72
C ALA A 62 8.88 -20.07 7.11
N LYS A 63 8.97 -19.29 8.19
CA LYS A 63 8.90 -19.78 9.57
C LYS A 63 7.48 -19.87 10.11
N ALA A 64 6.62 -18.92 9.74
CA ALA A 64 5.26 -18.80 10.24
C ALA A 64 4.28 -19.73 9.51
N ALA A 65 4.55 -20.05 8.24
CA ALA A 65 3.68 -20.91 7.46
C ALA A 65 3.60 -22.33 8.04
N PRO A 66 2.41 -22.97 8.04
CA PRO A 66 2.23 -24.33 8.54
C PRO A 66 2.87 -25.41 7.64
N SER A 67 3.24 -25.07 6.41
CA SER A 67 3.97 -25.95 5.49
C SER A 67 4.79 -25.14 4.49
N SER A 68 5.78 -25.79 3.86
CA SER A 68 6.55 -25.21 2.76
C SER A 68 5.68 -24.81 1.58
N ASP A 69 4.61 -25.56 1.31
CA ASP A 69 3.70 -25.28 0.19
C ASP A 69 2.92 -23.98 0.44
N VAL A 70 2.41 -23.79 1.66
CA VAL A 70 1.74 -22.54 2.05
C VAL A 70 2.70 -21.36 1.99
N ALA A 71 3.94 -21.53 2.46
CA ALA A 71 4.96 -20.48 2.33
C ALA A 71 5.22 -20.13 0.86
N ALA A 72 5.40 -21.14 0.01
CA ALA A 72 5.66 -20.96 -1.41
C ALA A 72 4.50 -20.23 -2.11
N ASP A 73 3.25 -20.61 -1.83
CA ASP A 73 2.06 -19.96 -2.39
C ASP A 73 1.96 -18.49 -2.00
N ILE A 74 2.26 -18.15 -0.74
CA ILE A 74 2.24 -16.76 -0.26
C ILE A 74 3.37 -15.94 -0.88
N LEU A 75 4.59 -16.46 -0.92
CA LEU A 75 5.73 -15.76 -1.50
C LEU A 75 5.55 -15.55 -3.00
N LYS A 76 4.99 -16.54 -3.69
CA LYS A 76 4.60 -16.42 -5.10
C LYS A 76 3.53 -15.34 -5.28
N PHE A 77 2.48 -15.34 -4.45
CA PHE A 77 1.43 -14.33 -4.52
C PHE A 77 1.99 -12.91 -4.35
N LEU A 78 2.88 -12.71 -3.38
CA LEU A 78 3.53 -11.42 -3.14
C LEU A 78 4.48 -11.01 -4.27
N GLY A 79 5.27 -11.95 -4.79
CA GLY A 79 6.27 -11.69 -5.84
C GLY A 79 5.69 -11.49 -7.24
N ASP A 80 4.62 -12.22 -7.59
CA ASP A 80 3.96 -12.12 -8.90
C ASP A 80 3.08 -10.86 -9.01
N ASN A 81 2.73 -10.24 -7.89
CA ASN A 81 1.94 -9.02 -7.85
C ASN A 81 2.83 -7.78 -7.67
N ALA A 82 2.97 -6.99 -8.74
CA ALA A 82 3.76 -5.76 -8.72
C ALA A 82 3.21 -4.65 -7.80
N LEU A 83 2.04 -4.85 -7.19
CA LEU A 83 1.40 -3.90 -6.27
C LEU A 83 1.31 -4.43 -4.83
N SER A 84 2.01 -5.51 -4.48
CA SER A 84 1.97 -6.10 -3.13
C SER A 84 2.29 -5.11 -2.01
N VAL A 85 3.18 -4.15 -2.25
CA VAL A 85 3.55 -3.12 -1.25
C VAL A 85 2.66 -1.86 -1.29
N LEU A 86 1.78 -1.72 -2.28
CA LEU A 86 1.04 -0.46 -2.49
C LEU A 86 0.21 -0.06 -1.26
N ASN A 87 -0.53 -1.00 -0.67
CA ASN A 87 -1.34 -0.72 0.51
C ASN A 87 -0.48 -0.27 1.72
N PRO A 88 0.62 -0.97 2.07
CA PRO A 88 1.60 -0.46 3.04
C PRO A 88 2.15 0.94 2.74
N VAL A 89 2.48 1.23 1.48
CA VAL A 89 2.96 2.57 1.06
C VAL A 89 1.88 3.63 1.29
N MET A 90 0.64 3.37 0.88
CA MET A 90 -0.48 4.27 1.12
C MET A 90 -0.70 4.52 2.62
N ALA A 91 -0.61 3.49 3.44
CA ALA A 91 -0.74 3.62 4.90
C ALA A 91 0.40 4.46 5.51
N ALA A 92 1.64 4.28 5.06
CA ALA A 92 2.78 5.08 5.51
C ALA A 92 2.63 6.56 5.10
N CYS A 93 2.23 6.82 3.84
CA CYS A 93 1.95 8.17 3.36
C CYS A 93 0.81 8.82 4.14
N LYS A 94 -0.26 8.08 4.46
CA LYS A 94 -1.36 8.58 5.27
C LYS A 94 -0.91 8.91 6.69
N ALA A 95 -0.14 8.04 7.33
CA ALA A 95 0.40 8.30 8.67
C ALA A 95 1.27 9.57 8.71
N MET A 96 2.10 9.80 7.70
CA MET A 96 2.88 11.03 7.57
C MET A 96 2.00 12.26 7.31
N GLY A 97 0.99 12.14 6.43
CA GLY A 97 0.05 13.21 6.14
C GLY A 97 -0.79 13.62 7.36
N ASP A 98 -1.19 12.64 8.17
CA ASP A 98 -1.95 12.88 9.41
C ASP A 98 -1.11 13.54 10.49
N ALA A 99 0.19 13.21 10.58
CA ALA A 99 1.11 13.91 11.47
C ALA A 99 1.26 15.41 11.12
N ALA A 100 0.98 15.79 9.86
CA ALA A 100 1.00 17.17 9.40
C ALA A 100 -0.40 17.85 9.41
N HIS A 101 -1.45 17.17 9.87
CA HIS A 101 -2.81 17.69 9.91
C HIS A 101 -3.17 18.31 11.27
N GLY A 102 -4.07 19.30 11.30
CA GLY A 102 -4.52 19.96 12.53
C GLY A 102 -3.60 21.09 13.01
N VAL A 103 -2.73 21.62 12.15
CA VAL A 103 -1.84 22.74 12.50
C VAL A 103 -2.56 24.06 12.26
N GLU A 104 -2.82 24.83 13.32
CA GLU A 104 -3.50 26.12 13.25
C GLU A 104 -2.84 27.06 12.23
N GLY A 105 -3.66 27.66 11.35
CA GLY A 105 -3.20 28.56 10.29
C GLY A 105 -2.49 27.89 9.11
N SER A 106 -2.28 26.57 9.12
CA SER A 106 -1.62 25.86 8.02
C SER A 106 -2.53 25.70 6.80
N THR A 107 -1.99 26.04 5.63
CA THR A 107 -2.67 25.92 4.33
C THR A 107 -2.28 24.67 3.53
N ILE A 108 -1.55 23.74 4.15
CA ILE A 108 -1.11 22.49 3.50
C ILE A 108 -2.28 21.53 3.31
N VAL A 109 -2.43 20.98 2.09
CA VAL A 109 -3.33 19.85 1.82
C VAL A 109 -2.74 18.58 2.44
N SER A 110 -3.45 17.99 3.40
CA SER A 110 -2.98 16.79 4.12
C SER A 110 -3.74 15.53 3.72
N THR A 111 -4.76 15.63 2.88
CA THR A 111 -5.46 14.48 2.30
C THR A 111 -6.02 14.84 0.93
N MET A 112 -5.86 13.92 -0.01
CA MET A 112 -6.53 13.91 -1.32
C MET A 112 -7.12 12.51 -1.52
N ALA A 113 -8.40 12.43 -1.84
CA ALA A 113 -9.09 11.15 -2.04
C ALA A 113 -10.21 11.28 -3.07
N ARG A 114 -10.63 10.15 -3.64
CA ARG A 114 -11.78 10.07 -4.55
C ARG A 114 -12.56 8.79 -4.32
N ASN A 115 -13.85 8.82 -4.64
CA ASN A 115 -14.76 7.67 -4.48
C ASN A 115 -15.42 7.21 -5.79
N GLY A 116 -14.98 7.74 -6.94
CA GLY A 116 -15.57 7.45 -8.26
C GLY A 116 -16.71 8.39 -8.67
N THR A 117 -17.12 9.32 -7.79
CA THR A 117 -18.07 10.39 -8.13
C THR A 117 -17.51 11.76 -7.76
N ASN A 118 -16.92 11.87 -6.57
CA ASN A 118 -16.33 13.10 -6.07
C ASN A 118 -14.84 12.92 -5.77
N PHE A 119 -14.09 13.99 -5.98
CA PHE A 119 -12.75 14.18 -5.43
C PHE A 119 -12.86 15.09 -4.20
N GLY A 120 -12.11 14.79 -3.15
CA GLY A 120 -12.14 15.52 -1.90
C GLY A 120 -10.75 15.80 -1.37
N ILE A 121 -10.59 16.98 -0.76
CA ILE A 121 -9.37 17.36 -0.03
C ILE A 121 -9.67 17.76 1.41
N ARG A 122 -8.63 17.67 2.25
CA ARG A 122 -8.57 18.30 3.57
C ARG A 122 -7.33 19.17 3.67
N VAL A 123 -7.45 20.29 4.36
CA VAL A 123 -6.37 21.26 4.60
C VAL A 123 -6.06 21.30 6.10
N SER A 124 -4.79 21.31 6.46
CA SER A 124 -4.30 21.10 7.83
C SER A 124 -4.96 22.03 8.87
N GLY A 125 -5.01 23.34 8.61
CA GLY A 125 -5.58 24.32 9.53
C GLY A 125 -7.12 24.40 9.53
N LEU A 126 -7.81 23.57 8.74
CA LEU A 126 -9.27 23.58 8.60
C LEU A 126 -9.93 22.33 9.23
N GLY A 127 -9.18 21.56 10.03
CA GLY A 127 -9.68 20.40 10.76
C GLY A 127 -10.28 19.33 9.85
N ASP A 128 -11.38 18.72 10.29
CA ASP A 128 -12.03 17.60 9.59
C ASP A 128 -12.93 18.00 8.42
N GLN A 129 -12.97 19.28 8.05
CA GLN A 129 -13.78 19.76 6.94
C GLN A 129 -13.29 19.17 5.59
N TRP A 130 -14.23 18.60 4.83
CA TRP A 130 -14.00 18.18 3.45
C TRP A 130 -14.38 19.27 2.48
N PHE A 131 -13.52 19.50 1.49
CA PHE A 131 -13.81 20.29 0.30
C PHE A 131 -13.90 19.33 -0.88
N THR A 132 -15.03 19.33 -1.57
CA THR A 132 -15.32 18.33 -2.60
C THR A 132 -15.71 18.97 -3.92
N ALA A 133 -15.34 18.32 -5.02
CA ALA A 133 -15.79 18.61 -6.37
C ALA A 133 -16.07 17.29 -7.11
N PRO A 134 -16.79 17.30 -8.24
CA PRO A 134 -16.89 16.12 -9.11
C PRO A 134 -15.51 15.57 -9.46
N CYS A 135 -15.37 14.25 -9.57
CA CYS A 135 -14.10 13.67 -10.00
C CYS A 135 -13.88 13.85 -11.50
N GLU A 136 -12.66 14.22 -11.89
CA GLU A 136 -12.26 14.30 -13.29
C GLU A 136 -12.06 12.90 -13.90
N GLN A 137 -12.32 12.80 -15.21
CA GLN A 137 -12.04 11.59 -15.97
C GLN A 137 -10.52 11.52 -16.29
N PRO A 138 -9.83 10.42 -15.94
CA PRO A 138 -8.45 10.25 -16.35
C PRO A 138 -8.33 10.16 -17.88
N ASP A 139 -7.45 10.99 -18.46
CA ASP A 139 -7.03 10.89 -19.85
C ASP A 139 -5.66 10.20 -19.91
N GLY A 140 -5.54 9.15 -20.73
CA GLY A 140 -4.36 8.29 -20.74
C GLY A 140 -4.37 7.24 -21.85
N LEU A 141 -3.33 6.42 -21.88
CA LEU A 141 -3.23 5.32 -22.83
C LEU A 141 -4.09 4.13 -22.37
N TYR A 142 -4.97 3.69 -23.24
CA TYR A 142 -5.82 2.52 -23.01
C TYR A 142 -5.18 1.26 -23.55
N PHE A 143 -5.50 0.12 -22.93
CA PHE A 143 -5.14 -1.18 -23.50
C PHE A 143 -5.93 -1.41 -24.79
N PRO A 144 -5.37 -2.16 -25.75
CA PRO A 144 -6.07 -2.48 -26.99
C PRO A 144 -7.47 -3.06 -26.73
N GLY A 145 -8.49 -2.47 -27.38
CA GLY A 145 -9.89 -2.88 -27.23
C GLY A 145 -10.74 -2.02 -26.28
N PHE A 146 -10.17 -0.95 -25.71
CA PHE A 146 -10.86 0.06 -24.90
C PHE A 146 -10.61 1.47 -25.44
#